data_AF-A0A219ANE7-F1
#
_entry.id   AF-A0A219ANE7-F1
#
_cell.length_a   1.000
_cell.length_b   1.000
_cell.length_c   1.000
_cell.angle_alpha   90.00
_cell.angle_beta   90.00
_cell.angle_gamma   90.00
#
_symmetry.space_group_name_H-M   'P 1'
#
loop_
_entity.id
_entity.type
_entity.pdbx_description
1 polymer ?
#
loop_
_entity_poly.entity_id
_entity_poly.type
_entity_poly.pdbx_seq_one_letter_code
_entity_poly.pdbx_strand_id
1 'polypeptide(L)'
;MSNFYGMYFGDPDLFPIYEALNKLNVTIFEHPTTPCTEYNHLKYDITAEAPTITQKEWQSLNRPVATRQFAAPTLDFPFDTARTFADLFYSEIPTRFSRLKWIIPHAGGGLIPTLDRIVGYSTLYPHLNLTRSSMIATLAKSFYFDLAGPWPVDSAIPSLLRWVDYTHIMWGSDIPFTPLVAAAAGISHLTWMFRRSDVAMRGGYSGKGIRELFRRGGLVKTSLRKSRLTSEPKHVLTSQYSGLAVLGQARFWCLVGPRAVRVP
;
A
#
# COMPACT_ATOMS: atom_id res chain seq x y z
N MET A 1 5.30 6.52 1.81
CA MET A 1 5.83 6.50 0.43
C MET A 1 6.75 5.30 0.30
N SER A 2 6.87 4.70 -0.89
CA SER A 2 7.73 3.54 -1.17
C SER A 2 9.22 3.88 -1.20
N ASN A 3 9.57 5.09 -1.62
CA ASN A 3 10.94 5.59 -1.58
C ASN A 3 10.99 7.12 -1.41
N PHE A 4 12.19 7.65 -1.13
CA PHE A 4 12.49 9.09 -1.16
C PHE A 4 13.85 9.32 -1.83
N TYR A 5 13.86 9.75 -3.09
CA TYR A 5 15.09 9.92 -3.90
C TYR A 5 15.98 8.68 -3.97
N GLY A 6 15.38 7.49 -4.04
CA GLY A 6 16.12 6.23 -4.09
C GLY A 6 16.50 5.67 -2.72
N MET A 7 16.22 6.40 -1.64
CA MET A 7 16.21 5.85 -0.29
C MET A 7 14.96 4.96 -0.14
N TYR A 8 15.17 3.66 -0.27
CA TYR A 8 14.16 2.63 0.00
C TYR A 8 14.22 2.22 1.47
N PHE A 9 13.31 1.33 1.88
CA PHE A 9 13.08 1.02 3.29
C PHE A 9 14.20 0.22 3.97
N GLY A 10 15.11 -0.39 3.23
CA GLY A 10 16.30 -1.07 3.71
C GLY A 10 17.45 -0.14 4.07
N ASP A 11 17.36 1.15 3.71
CA ASP A 11 18.44 2.12 3.90
C ASP A 11 18.81 2.28 5.40
N PRO A 12 20.11 2.19 5.76
CA PRO A 12 20.60 2.41 7.13
C PRO A 12 20.21 3.72 7.78
N ASP A 13 20.01 4.79 7.00
CA ASP A 13 19.60 6.10 7.51
C ASP A 13 18.21 6.06 8.17
N LEU A 14 17.40 5.05 7.85
CA LEU A 14 16.09 4.83 8.46
C LEU A 14 16.15 4.05 9.79
N PHE A 15 17.28 3.48 10.18
CA PHE A 15 17.37 2.64 11.38
C PHE A 15 16.96 3.36 12.68
N PRO A 16 17.37 4.62 12.95
CA PRO A 16 16.92 5.34 14.14
C PRO A 16 15.39 5.51 14.18
N ILE A 17 14.76 5.69 13.01
CA ILE A 17 13.31 5.78 12.87
C ILE A 17 12.69 4.42 13.20
N TYR A 18 13.19 3.33 12.61
CA TYR A 18 12.68 1.99 12.89
C TYR A 18 12.86 1.58 14.35
N GLU A 19 13.95 1.95 15.01
CA GLU A 19 14.12 1.71 16.45
C GLU A 19 13.03 2.38 17.28
N ALA A 20 12.72 3.64 16.97
CA ALA A 20 11.66 4.38 17.64
C ALA A 20 10.28 3.76 17.37
N LEU A 21 9.97 3.46 16.11
CA LEU A 21 8.69 2.89 15.70
C LEU A 21 8.50 1.46 16.25
N ASN A 22 9.56 0.66 16.30
CA ASN A 22 9.54 -0.72 16.79
C ASN A 22 9.30 -0.77 18.31
N LYS A 23 9.82 0.22 19.07
CA LYS A 23 9.48 0.39 20.51
C LYS A 23 7.98 0.66 20.69
N LEU A 24 7.37 1.39 19.75
CA LEU A 24 5.95 1.73 19.75
C LEU A 24 5.02 0.66 19.17
N ASN A 25 5.56 -0.41 18.56
CA ASN A 25 4.78 -1.51 17.96
C ASN A 25 3.73 -0.99 16.96
N VAL A 26 4.16 -0.09 16.07
CA VAL A 26 3.27 0.55 15.10
C VAL A 26 3.10 -0.28 13.82
N THR A 27 2.03 0.03 13.11
CA THR A 27 1.82 -0.39 11.73
C THR A 27 2.25 0.72 10.78
N ILE A 28 3.10 0.39 9.82
CA ILE A 28 3.55 1.26 8.74
C ILE A 28 2.71 0.93 7.50
N PHE A 29 2.08 1.94 6.91
CA PHE A 29 1.43 1.80 5.61
C PHE A 29 2.37 2.32 4.53
N GLU A 30 2.83 1.41 3.68
CA GLU A 30 3.54 1.79 2.47
C GLU A 30 2.51 2.29 1.45
N HIS A 31 2.82 3.43 0.83
CA HIS A 31 2.04 3.96 -0.27
C HIS A 31 3.01 4.15 -1.42
N PRO A 32 2.71 3.70 -2.65
CA PRO A 32 3.66 3.82 -3.73
C PRO A 32 3.91 5.29 -4.05
N THR A 33 5.08 5.56 -4.58
CA THR A 33 5.39 6.81 -5.25
C THR A 33 6.06 6.48 -6.57
N THR A 34 6.33 7.53 -7.34
CA THR A 34 7.07 7.39 -8.58
C THR A 34 8.47 6.86 -8.24
N PRO A 35 8.99 5.84 -8.95
CA PRO A 35 10.37 5.44 -8.81
C PRO A 35 11.22 6.66 -9.05
N CYS A 36 12.13 6.90 -8.13
CA CYS A 36 13.04 8.00 -8.30
C CYS A 36 14.41 7.67 -7.73
N THR A 37 15.41 8.11 -8.48
CA THR A 37 16.81 7.98 -8.15
C THR A 37 17.42 9.37 -8.19
N GLU A 38 18.48 9.57 -7.44
CA GLU A 38 19.41 10.66 -7.66
C GLU A 38 20.14 10.38 -8.98
N TYR A 39 19.69 11.00 -10.08
CA TYR A 39 20.38 10.90 -11.37
C TYR A 39 21.40 12.03 -11.46
N ASN A 40 22.70 11.71 -11.52
CA ASN A 40 23.79 12.71 -11.61
C ASN A 40 23.70 13.84 -10.57
N HIS A 41 23.40 13.51 -9.32
CA HIS A 41 23.18 14.49 -8.23
C HIS A 41 22.02 15.48 -8.44
N LEU A 42 21.19 15.27 -9.46
CA LEU A 42 19.99 16.07 -9.69
C LEU A 42 18.83 15.48 -8.89
N LYS A 43 18.29 16.30 -7.98
CA LYS A 43 17.08 16.05 -7.22
C LYS A 43 16.06 17.13 -7.57
N TYR A 44 14.81 16.74 -7.76
CA TYR A 44 13.73 17.70 -7.91
C TYR A 44 13.41 18.34 -6.55
N ASP A 45 13.94 19.52 -6.25
CA ASP A 45 13.60 20.19 -4.99
C ASP A 45 12.16 20.73 -5.03
N ILE A 46 11.27 20.08 -4.30
CA ILE A 46 9.85 20.48 -4.19
C ILE A 46 9.66 21.82 -3.47
N THR A 47 10.69 22.30 -2.79
CA THR A 47 10.68 23.54 -2.00
C THR A 47 11.44 24.69 -2.65
N ALA A 48 12.24 24.42 -3.69
CA ALA A 48 12.98 25.46 -4.40
C ALA A 48 12.04 26.33 -5.24
N GLU A 49 12.22 27.65 -5.18
CA GLU A 49 11.52 28.60 -6.08
C GLU A 49 11.89 28.38 -7.55
N ALA A 50 13.11 27.90 -7.82
CA ALA A 50 13.60 27.56 -9.15
C ALA A 50 14.41 26.23 -9.09
N PRO A 51 13.75 25.06 -9.21
CA PRO A 51 14.44 23.78 -9.15
C PRO A 51 15.37 23.59 -10.37
N THR A 52 16.52 22.95 -10.15
CA THR A 52 17.54 22.70 -11.18
C THR A 52 17.11 21.74 -12.29
N ILE A 53 16.03 20.99 -12.06
CA ILE A 53 15.36 20.12 -13.01
C ILE A 53 13.85 20.22 -12.78
N THR A 54 13.03 20.21 -13.83
CA THR A 54 11.56 20.19 -13.61
C THR A 54 11.11 18.81 -13.12
N GLN A 55 9.98 18.76 -12.42
CA GLN A 55 9.39 17.48 -11.99
C GLN A 55 9.18 16.52 -13.16
N LYS A 56 8.75 17.05 -14.31
CA LYS A 56 8.50 16.27 -15.53
C LYS A 56 9.77 15.67 -16.11
N GLU A 57 10.84 16.45 -16.21
CA GLU A 57 12.15 15.98 -16.69
C GLU A 57 12.73 14.93 -15.72
N TRP A 58 12.69 15.20 -14.43
CA TRP A 58 13.16 14.27 -13.40
C TRP A 58 12.37 12.95 -13.40
N GLN A 59 11.04 13.02 -13.56
CA GLN A 59 10.21 11.81 -13.73
C GLN A 59 10.56 11.06 -15.01
N SER A 60 10.87 11.74 -16.12
CA SER A 60 11.22 11.09 -17.39
C SER A 60 12.51 10.28 -17.33
N LEU A 61 13.49 10.73 -16.53
CA LEU A 61 14.74 10.01 -16.29
C LEU A 61 14.51 8.71 -15.52
N ASN A 62 13.54 8.70 -14.62
CA ASN A 62 13.24 7.57 -13.75
C ASN A 62 12.11 6.66 -14.25
N ARG A 63 11.39 7.11 -15.28
CA ARG A 63 10.27 6.40 -15.91
C ARG A 63 10.49 6.35 -17.43
N PRO A 64 11.32 5.41 -17.93
CA PRO A 64 11.78 5.41 -19.32
C PRO A 64 10.68 5.37 -20.40
N VAL A 65 9.47 4.93 -20.03
CA VAL A 65 8.32 4.86 -20.93
C VAL A 65 7.22 5.89 -20.62
N ALA A 66 7.46 6.87 -19.74
CA ALA A 66 6.45 7.84 -19.29
C ALA A 66 5.82 8.68 -20.42
N THR A 67 6.52 8.86 -21.54
CA THR A 67 5.97 9.54 -22.72
C THR A 67 4.78 8.79 -23.31
N ARG A 68 4.77 7.46 -23.21
CA ARG A 68 3.67 6.57 -23.65
C ARG A 68 2.81 6.11 -22.47
N GLN A 69 3.40 5.99 -21.29
CA GLN A 69 2.78 5.60 -20.04
C GLN A 69 2.43 6.84 -19.22
N PHE A 70 1.32 7.47 -19.60
CA PHE A 70 0.87 8.74 -19.03
C PHE A 70 0.77 8.72 -17.50
N ALA A 71 0.12 7.71 -16.93
CA ALA A 71 -0.15 7.62 -15.50
C ALA A 71 0.85 6.68 -14.79
N ALA A 72 1.50 7.16 -13.72
CA ALA A 72 2.39 6.36 -12.88
C ALA A 72 1.73 5.13 -12.23
N PRO A 73 0.44 5.17 -11.81
CA PRO A 73 -0.26 4.00 -11.29
C PRO A 73 -0.29 2.78 -12.22
N THR A 74 -0.16 2.96 -13.53
CA THR A 74 -0.29 1.86 -14.51
C THR A 74 0.79 0.80 -14.36
N LEU A 75 2.02 1.19 -14.05
CA LEU A 75 3.15 0.26 -13.95
C LEU A 75 4.14 0.71 -12.88
N ASP A 76 4.47 2.00 -12.83
CA ASP A 76 5.57 2.47 -11.99
C ASP A 76 5.30 2.23 -10.51
N PHE A 77 4.09 2.57 -10.03
CA PHE A 77 3.71 2.41 -8.62
C PHE A 77 3.75 0.94 -8.14
N PRO A 78 3.08 -0.03 -8.80
CA PRO A 78 3.16 -1.44 -8.44
C PRO A 78 4.60 -1.99 -8.40
N PHE A 79 5.45 -1.59 -9.35
CA PHE A 79 6.83 -2.05 -9.41
C PHE A 79 7.73 -1.34 -8.39
N ASP A 80 7.41 -0.11 -8.01
CA ASP A 80 8.12 0.61 -6.95
C ASP A 80 7.82 0.04 -5.55
N THR A 81 6.57 -0.32 -5.29
CA THR A 81 6.18 -1.15 -4.14
C THR A 81 6.98 -2.46 -4.11
N ALA A 82 7.12 -3.14 -5.26
CA ALA A 82 7.88 -4.38 -5.35
C ALA A 82 9.38 -4.17 -5.04
N ARG A 83 9.99 -3.08 -5.50
CA ARG A 83 11.39 -2.72 -5.18
C ARG A 83 11.56 -2.48 -3.68
N THR A 84 10.68 -1.69 -3.09
CA THR A 84 10.68 -1.38 -1.65
C THR A 84 10.54 -2.63 -0.80
N PHE A 85 9.63 -3.53 -1.19
CA PHE A 85 9.44 -4.79 -0.50
C PHE A 85 10.67 -5.70 -0.62
N ALA A 86 11.27 -5.83 -1.82
CA ALA A 86 12.47 -6.64 -1.99
C ALA A 86 13.62 -6.11 -1.11
N ASP A 87 13.80 -4.78 -1.09
CA ASP A 87 14.82 -4.10 -0.30
C ASP A 87 14.63 -4.30 1.22
N LEU A 88 13.39 -4.25 1.73
CA LEU A 88 13.08 -4.61 3.12
C LEU A 88 13.62 -5.99 3.51
N PHE A 89 13.43 -6.98 2.63
CA PHE A 89 13.80 -8.36 2.91
C PHE A 89 15.29 -8.62 2.71
N TYR A 90 15.92 -8.02 1.69
CA TYR A 90 17.36 -8.12 1.49
C TYR A 90 18.15 -7.43 2.61
N SER A 91 17.60 -6.36 3.19
CA SER A 91 18.20 -5.61 4.31
C SER A 91 17.74 -6.12 5.69
N GLU A 92 17.01 -7.25 5.73
CA GLU A 92 16.55 -7.94 6.95
C GLU A 92 15.75 -7.06 7.93
N ILE A 93 15.12 -5.98 7.45
CA ILE A 93 14.39 -5.01 8.28
C ILE A 93 13.26 -5.68 9.08
N PRO A 94 12.40 -6.54 8.49
CA PRO A 94 11.35 -7.20 9.26
C PRO A 94 11.87 -8.14 10.35
N THR A 95 13.06 -8.72 10.16
CA THR A 95 13.71 -9.57 11.16
C THR A 95 14.28 -8.72 12.29
N ARG A 96 14.98 -7.64 11.95
CA ARG A 96 15.62 -6.72 12.90
C ARG A 96 14.61 -5.94 13.73
N PHE A 97 13.52 -5.49 13.12
CA PHE A 97 12.47 -4.69 13.74
C PHE A 97 11.14 -5.44 13.80
N SER A 98 11.17 -6.60 14.46
CA SER A 98 10.12 -7.61 14.37
C SER A 98 8.79 -7.31 15.07
N ARG A 99 8.65 -6.15 15.71
CA ARG A 99 7.36 -5.65 16.25
C ARG A 99 6.64 -4.74 15.25
N LEU A 100 7.33 -4.28 14.20
CA LEU A 100 6.68 -3.52 13.15
C LEU A 100 5.71 -4.41 12.36
N LYS A 101 4.60 -3.79 11.98
CA LYS A 101 3.64 -4.35 11.03
C LYS A 101 3.61 -3.49 9.78
N TRP A 102 3.32 -4.10 8.64
CA TRP A 102 3.35 -3.46 7.34
C TRP A 102 2.04 -3.68 6.62
N ILE A 103 1.50 -2.63 6.02
CA ILE A 103 0.42 -2.73 5.03
C ILE A 103 1.06 -2.42 3.68
N ILE A 104 0.96 -3.38 2.76
CA ILE A 104 1.45 -3.29 1.40
C ILE A 104 0.25 -2.99 0.49
N PRO A 105 0.32 -1.96 -0.35
CA PRO A 105 -0.82 -1.46 -1.08
C PRO A 105 -1.10 -2.33 -2.33
N HIS A 106 -2.33 -2.24 -2.85
CA HIS A 106 -2.71 -2.71 -4.18
C HIS A 106 -2.45 -4.22 -4.40
N ALA A 107 -2.74 -5.04 -3.40
CA ALA A 107 -2.47 -6.48 -3.34
C ALA A 107 -0.99 -6.83 -3.53
N GLY A 108 -0.06 -5.93 -3.19
CA GLY A 108 1.37 -6.11 -3.43
C GLY A 108 1.83 -5.71 -4.83
N GLY A 109 0.94 -5.33 -5.74
CA GLY A 109 1.30 -4.82 -7.07
C GLY A 109 2.23 -5.76 -7.85
N GLY A 110 3.40 -5.26 -8.25
CA GLY A 110 4.41 -6.00 -9.01
C GLY A 110 5.17 -7.07 -8.19
N LEU A 111 4.92 -7.14 -6.88
CA LEU A 111 5.59 -8.07 -5.99
C LEU A 111 5.20 -9.52 -6.26
N ILE A 112 3.90 -9.80 -6.40
CA ILE A 112 3.38 -11.16 -6.48
C ILE A 112 4.07 -12.04 -7.54
N PRO A 113 4.23 -11.59 -8.80
CA PRO A 113 4.93 -12.40 -9.82
C PRO A 113 6.45 -12.50 -9.57
N THR A 114 7.02 -11.71 -8.66
CA THR A 114 8.47 -11.65 -8.41
C THR A 114 8.90 -12.30 -7.10
N LEU A 115 8.00 -12.65 -6.18
CA LEU A 115 8.33 -13.26 -4.88
C LEU A 115 9.20 -14.53 -4.99
N ASP A 116 8.87 -15.43 -5.91
CA ASP A 116 9.67 -16.65 -6.14
C ASP A 116 11.10 -16.31 -6.60
N ARG A 117 11.28 -15.22 -7.36
CA ARG A 117 12.59 -14.71 -7.80
C ARG A 117 13.34 -14.05 -6.65
N ILE A 118 12.67 -13.26 -5.81
CA ILE A 118 13.28 -12.61 -4.64
C ILE A 118 13.88 -13.67 -3.72
N VAL A 119 13.13 -14.74 -3.42
CA VAL A 119 13.63 -15.87 -2.63
C VAL A 119 14.78 -16.58 -3.35
N GLY A 120 14.63 -16.92 -4.63
CA GLY A 120 15.64 -17.67 -5.37
C GLY A 120 16.98 -16.95 -5.50
N TYR A 121 16.95 -15.66 -5.83
CA TYR A 121 18.16 -14.84 -5.99
C TYR A 121 18.75 -14.34 -4.66
N SER A 122 18.05 -14.52 -3.54
CA SER A 122 18.63 -14.20 -2.22
C SER A 122 19.91 -14.99 -1.91
N THR A 123 20.08 -16.15 -2.55
CA THR A 123 21.30 -16.99 -2.45
C THR A 123 22.57 -16.31 -2.96
N LEU A 124 22.45 -15.23 -3.73
CA LEU A 124 23.57 -14.41 -4.18
C LEU A 124 24.15 -13.52 -3.05
N TYR A 125 23.46 -13.40 -1.92
CA TYR A 125 23.89 -12.63 -0.76
C TYR A 125 24.42 -13.57 0.32
N PRO A 126 25.75 -13.66 0.55
CA PRO A 126 26.35 -14.68 1.42
C PRO A 126 25.85 -14.68 2.87
N HIS A 127 25.37 -13.54 3.36
CA HIS A 127 24.93 -13.36 4.75
C HIS A 127 23.41 -13.50 4.92
N LEU A 128 22.64 -13.56 3.83
CA LEU A 128 21.19 -13.54 3.87
C LEU A 128 20.64 -14.98 3.82
N ASN A 129 19.82 -15.35 4.81
CA ASN A 129 19.12 -16.63 4.82
C ASN A 129 17.61 -16.46 4.55
N LEU A 130 17.27 -16.01 3.34
CA LEU A 130 15.89 -15.81 2.92
C LEU A 130 15.34 -17.03 2.16
N THR A 131 14.69 -17.92 2.88
CA THR A 131 13.98 -19.08 2.30
C THR A 131 12.49 -18.80 2.11
N ARG A 132 11.83 -19.61 1.28
CA ARG A 132 10.37 -19.57 1.12
C ARG A 132 9.64 -19.66 2.48
N SER A 133 10.04 -20.61 3.32
CA SER A 133 9.44 -20.83 4.63
C SER A 133 9.66 -19.63 5.55
N SER A 134 10.86 -19.05 5.57
CA SER A 134 11.15 -17.86 6.37
C SER A 134 10.35 -16.62 5.90
N MET A 135 10.15 -16.47 4.59
CA MET A 135 9.34 -15.39 4.03
C MET A 135 7.87 -15.56 4.41
N ILE A 136 7.30 -16.76 4.24
CA ILE A 136 5.91 -17.05 4.65
C ILE A 136 5.72 -16.78 6.14
N ALA A 137 6.64 -17.23 7.00
CA ALA A 137 6.58 -16.99 8.43
C ALA A 137 6.62 -15.49 8.78
N THR A 138 7.48 -14.73 8.09
CA THR A 138 7.61 -13.28 8.28
C THR A 138 6.34 -12.55 7.82
N LEU A 139 5.80 -12.93 6.66
CA LEU A 139 4.57 -12.37 6.11
C LEU A 139 3.38 -12.62 7.05
N ALA A 140 3.22 -13.85 7.53
CA ALA A 140 2.16 -14.22 8.48
C ALA A 140 2.29 -13.53 9.84
N LYS A 141 3.49 -13.09 10.23
CA LYS A 141 3.71 -12.36 11.48
C LYS A 141 3.41 -10.87 11.35
N SER A 142 3.87 -10.25 10.27
CA SER A 142 4.04 -8.78 10.22
C SER A 142 3.40 -8.09 9.02
N PHE A 143 2.92 -8.79 8.00
CA PHE A 143 2.49 -8.15 6.75
C PHE A 143 1.00 -8.31 6.49
N TYR A 144 0.42 -7.26 5.93
CA TYR A 144 -0.95 -7.21 5.44
C TYR A 144 -0.96 -6.57 4.06
N PHE A 145 -2.00 -6.87 3.27
CA PHE A 145 -2.13 -6.40 1.90
C PHE A 145 -3.50 -5.78 1.71
N ASP A 146 -3.56 -4.50 1.34
CA ASP A 146 -4.83 -3.90 0.95
C ASP A 146 -5.21 -4.26 -0.49
N LEU A 147 -6.46 -3.98 -0.84
CA LEU A 147 -7.00 -4.17 -2.19
C LEU A 147 -7.46 -2.84 -2.79
N ALA A 148 -6.75 -1.75 -2.48
CA ALA A 148 -7.11 -0.42 -2.92
C ALA A 148 -7.02 -0.27 -4.45
N GLY A 149 -7.79 0.67 -5.02
CA GLY A 149 -7.81 0.98 -6.46
C GLY A 149 -9.06 0.51 -7.21
N PRO A 150 -9.27 0.97 -8.46
CA PRO A 150 -10.46 0.68 -9.28
C PRO A 150 -10.42 -0.66 -10.02
N TRP A 151 -9.33 -1.43 -9.93
CA TRP A 151 -9.15 -2.64 -10.75
C TRP A 151 -9.61 -3.92 -10.05
N PRO A 152 -10.17 -4.89 -10.80
CA PRO A 152 -10.44 -6.22 -10.28
C PRO A 152 -9.10 -6.96 -10.05
N VAL A 153 -8.83 -7.31 -8.79
CA VAL A 153 -7.61 -8.00 -8.32
C VAL A 153 -7.68 -9.53 -8.49
N ASP A 154 -8.36 -10.00 -9.54
CA ASP A 154 -8.74 -11.41 -9.73
C ASP A 154 -7.56 -12.37 -9.85
N SER A 155 -6.46 -11.93 -10.49
CA SER A 155 -5.24 -12.72 -10.60
C SER A 155 -4.29 -12.54 -9.41
N ALA A 156 -4.39 -11.42 -8.71
CA ALA A 156 -3.53 -11.08 -7.59
C ALA A 156 -3.90 -11.90 -6.34
N ILE A 157 -5.18 -11.96 -5.98
CA ILE A 157 -5.61 -12.63 -4.74
C ILE A 157 -5.24 -14.12 -4.71
N PRO A 158 -5.56 -14.95 -5.71
CA PRO A 158 -5.16 -16.36 -5.70
C PRO A 158 -3.64 -16.56 -5.60
N SER A 159 -2.88 -15.66 -6.23
CA SER A 159 -1.42 -15.72 -6.19
C SER A 159 -0.87 -15.27 -4.84
N LEU A 160 -1.51 -14.30 -4.18
CA LEU A 160 -1.18 -13.85 -2.83
C LEU A 160 -1.46 -14.92 -1.77
N LEU A 161 -2.54 -15.68 -1.94
CA LEU A 161 -2.92 -16.79 -1.05
C LEU A 161 -1.92 -17.96 -1.05
N ARG A 162 -0.95 -17.98 -1.99
CA ARG A 162 0.21 -18.90 -1.93
C ARG A 162 1.24 -18.52 -0.86
N TRP A 163 1.13 -17.32 -0.28
CA TRP A 163 2.12 -16.73 0.62
C TRP A 163 1.54 -16.32 1.96
N VAL A 164 0.28 -15.89 2.00
CA VAL A 164 -0.42 -15.48 3.23
C VAL A 164 -1.82 -16.07 3.31
N ASP A 165 -2.33 -16.21 4.53
CA ASP A 165 -3.73 -16.53 4.75
C ASP A 165 -4.64 -15.33 4.42
N TYR A 166 -5.91 -15.59 4.08
CA TYR A 166 -6.87 -14.54 3.74
C TYR A 166 -7.04 -13.48 4.84
N THR A 167 -6.73 -13.80 6.10
CA THR A 167 -6.77 -12.86 7.23
C THR A 167 -5.74 -11.72 7.13
N HIS A 168 -4.77 -11.85 6.22
CA HIS A 168 -3.77 -10.83 5.91
C HIS A 168 -4.17 -9.93 4.73
N ILE A 169 -5.33 -10.17 4.12
CA ILE A 169 -5.86 -9.37 3.02
C ILE A 169 -6.95 -8.45 3.58
N MET A 170 -6.92 -7.17 3.20
CA MET A 170 -7.89 -6.15 3.66
C MET A 170 -8.40 -5.31 2.51
N TRP A 171 -9.58 -4.71 2.68
CA TRP A 171 -10.13 -3.81 1.67
C TRP A 171 -9.55 -2.38 1.82
N GLY A 172 -9.33 -1.70 0.70
CA GLY A 172 -8.94 -0.29 0.62
C GLY A 172 -9.70 0.41 -0.50
N SER A 173 -9.89 1.73 -0.40
CA SER A 173 -10.67 2.51 -1.38
C SER A 173 -9.82 3.26 -2.40
N ASP A 174 -8.61 3.67 -2.01
CA ASP A 174 -7.76 4.61 -2.74
C ASP A 174 -8.43 5.96 -3.06
N ILE A 175 -9.31 6.44 -2.16
CA ILE A 175 -9.91 7.78 -2.26
C ILE A 175 -8.85 8.84 -1.89
N PRO A 176 -8.71 9.95 -2.64
CA PRO A 176 -9.62 10.44 -3.69
C PRO A 176 -9.24 10.06 -5.13
N PHE A 177 -8.18 9.28 -5.34
CA PHE A 177 -7.71 8.92 -6.69
C PHE A 177 -8.67 7.96 -7.39
N THR A 178 -9.36 7.12 -6.62
CA THR A 178 -10.46 6.27 -7.08
C THR A 178 -11.81 6.93 -6.76
N PRO A 179 -12.65 7.19 -7.78
CA PRO A 179 -14.00 7.69 -7.55
C PRO A 179 -14.80 6.77 -6.63
N LEU A 180 -15.60 7.34 -5.72
CA LEU A 180 -16.35 6.58 -4.71
C LEU A 180 -17.22 5.45 -5.31
N VAL A 181 -17.82 5.70 -6.48
CA VAL A 181 -18.63 4.70 -7.20
C VAL A 181 -17.78 3.49 -7.63
N ALA A 182 -16.55 3.73 -8.11
CA ALA A 182 -15.62 2.67 -8.47
C ALA A 182 -15.15 1.89 -7.24
N ALA A 183 -14.82 2.60 -6.14
CA ALA A 183 -14.46 1.95 -4.88
C ALA A 183 -15.58 1.06 -4.33
N ALA A 184 -16.84 1.52 -4.39
CA ALA A 184 -18.02 0.75 -3.97
C ALA A 184 -18.27 -0.50 -4.85
N ALA A 185 -18.03 -0.38 -6.16
CA ALA A 185 -18.08 -1.53 -7.07
C ALA A 185 -17.01 -2.57 -6.72
N GLY A 186 -15.81 -2.15 -6.33
CA GLY A 186 -14.72 -3.03 -5.88
C GLY A 186 -15.11 -3.90 -4.66
N ILE A 187 -15.73 -3.32 -3.63
CA ILE A 187 -16.25 -4.09 -2.47
C ILE A 187 -17.25 -5.16 -2.92
N SER A 188 -18.16 -4.78 -3.82
CA SER A 188 -19.21 -5.67 -4.31
C SER A 188 -18.63 -6.85 -5.09
N HIS A 189 -17.61 -6.60 -5.91
CA HIS A 189 -16.88 -7.62 -6.66
C HIS A 189 -16.15 -8.60 -5.75
N LEU A 190 -15.45 -8.12 -4.72
CA LEU A 190 -14.79 -8.98 -3.73
C LEU A 190 -15.80 -9.87 -2.99
N THR A 191 -16.93 -9.29 -2.60
CA THR A 191 -18.03 -10.04 -1.97
C THR A 191 -18.49 -11.20 -2.85
N TRP A 192 -18.63 -10.95 -4.15
CA TRP A 192 -19.03 -11.96 -5.12
C TRP A 192 -17.95 -13.03 -5.31
N MET A 193 -16.69 -12.63 -5.46
CA MET A 193 -15.57 -13.54 -5.70
C MET A 193 -15.44 -14.55 -4.56
N PHE A 194 -15.45 -14.08 -3.31
CA PHE A 194 -15.34 -14.97 -2.14
C PHE A 194 -16.57 -15.87 -1.94
N ARG A 195 -17.79 -15.39 -2.24
CA ARG A 195 -19.00 -16.24 -2.21
C ARG A 195 -18.90 -17.39 -3.22
N ARG A 196 -18.33 -17.14 -4.39
CA ARG A 196 -18.16 -18.16 -5.42
C ARG A 196 -17.04 -19.14 -5.07
N SER A 197 -15.96 -18.64 -4.46
CA SER A 197 -14.91 -19.48 -3.89
C SER A 197 -15.45 -20.39 -2.79
N ASP A 198 -16.33 -19.93 -1.89
CA ASP A 198 -16.98 -20.79 -0.87
C ASP A 198 -17.82 -21.92 -1.50
N VAL A 199 -18.43 -21.69 -2.67
CA VAL A 199 -19.18 -22.72 -3.42
C VAL A 199 -18.25 -23.69 -4.14
N ALA A 200 -17.09 -23.22 -4.62
CA ALA A 200 -16.08 -24.05 -5.29
C ALA A 200 -15.10 -24.75 -4.32
N MET A 201 -14.93 -24.25 -3.09
CA MET A 201 -13.90 -24.64 -2.11
C MET A 201 -14.50 -25.37 -0.90
N ARG A 202 -15.46 -26.28 -1.11
CA ARG A 202 -15.96 -27.23 -0.08
C ARG A 202 -14.88 -28.18 0.50
N GLY A 203 -13.60 -27.89 0.32
CA GLY A 203 -12.46 -28.66 0.78
C GLY A 203 -11.40 -27.90 1.59
N GLY A 204 -11.67 -26.74 2.21
CA GLY A 204 -10.67 -26.23 3.18
C GLY A 204 -10.79 -24.85 3.82
N TYR A 205 -11.61 -23.92 3.33
CA TYR A 205 -11.67 -22.57 3.90
C TYR A 205 -13.08 -22.22 4.34
N SER A 206 -13.31 -22.08 5.65
CA SER A 206 -14.64 -21.81 6.21
C SER A 206 -15.03 -20.34 6.04
N GLY A 207 -16.28 -20.08 5.65
CA GLY A 207 -16.89 -18.73 5.48
C GLY A 207 -16.94 -17.82 6.73
N LYS A 208 -16.12 -18.09 7.75
CA LYS A 208 -15.81 -17.17 8.86
C LYS A 208 -14.90 -16.01 8.40
N GLY A 209 -14.05 -16.25 7.40
CA GLY A 209 -13.05 -15.28 6.97
C GLY A 209 -13.61 -14.00 6.33
N ILE A 210 -14.59 -14.17 5.46
CA ILE A 210 -15.31 -13.09 4.79
C ILE A 210 -15.99 -12.16 5.81
N ARG A 211 -16.60 -12.73 6.86
CA ARG A 211 -17.28 -11.94 7.89
C ARG A 211 -16.30 -11.13 8.73
N GLU A 212 -15.09 -11.63 8.99
CA GLU A 212 -14.05 -10.89 9.71
C GLU A 212 -13.42 -9.78 8.85
N LEU A 213 -13.24 -10.01 7.54
CA LEU A 213 -12.89 -8.99 6.54
C LEU A 213 -13.92 -7.84 6.54
N PHE A 214 -15.22 -8.15 6.57
CA PHE A 214 -16.29 -7.16 6.68
C PHE A 214 -16.40 -6.50 8.06
N ARG A 215 -16.12 -7.24 9.14
CA ARG A 215 -16.17 -6.71 10.51
C ARG A 215 -15.03 -5.72 10.78
N ARG A 216 -13.86 -5.94 10.17
CA ARG A 216 -12.70 -5.01 10.24
C ARG A 216 -12.79 -3.87 9.22
N GLY A 217 -13.48 -4.08 8.09
CA GLY A 217 -13.70 -3.08 7.05
C GLY A 217 -14.82 -2.06 7.31
N GLY A 218 -15.45 -2.05 8.49
CA GLY A 218 -16.34 -0.96 8.91
C GLY A 218 -17.47 -0.62 7.94
N LEU A 219 -18.36 -1.58 7.63
CA LEU A 219 -19.64 -1.25 7.00
C LEU A 219 -20.51 -0.52 8.02
N VAL A 220 -20.44 0.81 8.02
CA VAL A 220 -21.52 1.64 8.55
C VAL A 220 -22.75 1.28 7.71
N LYS A 221 -23.75 0.65 8.33
CA LYS A 221 -25.10 0.54 7.75
C LYS A 221 -25.66 1.95 7.59
N THR A 222 -25.33 2.66 6.52
CA THR A 222 -26.15 3.78 6.08
C THR A 222 -27.41 3.18 5.47
N SER A 223 -28.47 3.13 6.26
CA SER A 223 -29.83 3.00 5.75
C SER A 223 -30.05 4.16 4.78
N LEU A 224 -29.99 3.88 3.48
CA LEU A 224 -30.49 4.80 2.46
C LEU A 224 -32.02 4.85 2.60
N ARG A 225 -32.52 5.73 3.47
CA ARG A 225 -33.89 6.24 3.31
C ARG A 225 -33.89 7.07 2.03
N LYS A 226 -34.71 6.67 1.06
CA LYS A 226 -35.04 7.49 -0.11
C LYS A 226 -35.68 8.80 0.36
N SER A 227 -34.89 9.85 0.55
CA SER A 227 -35.41 11.21 0.60
C SER A 227 -35.34 11.82 -0.79
N ARG A 228 -36.51 12.26 -1.24
CA ARG A 228 -36.83 12.87 -2.53
C ARG A 228 -35.91 14.08 -2.78
N LEU A 229 -35.07 14.02 -3.80
CA LEU A 229 -34.24 15.14 -4.25
C LEU A 229 -35.13 16.12 -5.03
N THR A 230 -35.45 17.26 -4.43
CA THR A 230 -35.86 18.47 -5.14
C THR A 230 -34.63 19.31 -5.45
N SER A 231 -34.58 19.81 -6.68
CA SER A 231 -33.55 20.64 -7.30
C SER A 231 -33.35 21.99 -6.58
N GLU A 232 -32.10 22.35 -6.31
CA GLU A 232 -31.46 23.66 -6.63
C GLU A 232 -30.01 23.72 -6.09
N PRO A 233 -29.06 24.40 -6.75
CA PRO A 233 -27.67 24.46 -6.32
C PRO A 233 -27.44 25.70 -5.44
N LYS A 234 -27.07 25.50 -4.17
CA LYS A 234 -26.44 26.56 -3.38
C LYS A 234 -25.03 26.14 -3.02
N HIS A 235 -24.09 27.04 -3.31
CA HIS A 235 -22.68 26.97 -2.93
C HIS A 235 -22.51 26.48 -1.49
N VAL A 236 -21.79 25.37 -1.32
CA VAL A 236 -21.31 24.92 0.00
C VAL A 236 -19.80 24.78 -0.07
N LEU A 237 -19.12 25.76 0.52
CA LEU A 237 -17.78 25.62 1.07
C LEU A 237 -17.79 24.43 2.03
N THR A 238 -17.18 23.30 1.67
CA THR A 238 -16.97 22.20 2.61
C THR A 238 -15.50 22.17 3.03
N SER A 239 -15.26 22.71 4.21
CA SER A 239 -14.12 22.35 5.07
C SER A 239 -14.10 20.82 5.20
N GLN A 240 -13.11 20.16 4.58
CA GLN A 240 -13.00 18.70 4.56
C GLN A 240 -12.32 18.21 5.85
N TYR A 241 -13.13 17.89 6.85
CA TYR A 241 -12.71 17.05 7.97
C TYR A 241 -12.90 15.56 7.62
N SER A 242 -11.81 14.84 7.81
CA SER A 242 -11.60 13.40 7.81
C SER A 242 -12.66 12.58 8.55
N GLY A 243 -13.18 11.54 7.90
CA GLY A 243 -13.86 10.41 8.57
C GLY A 243 -12.88 9.25 8.80
N LEU A 244 -12.16 9.28 9.93
CA LEU A 244 -11.42 8.13 10.47
C LEU A 244 -12.40 7.23 11.23
N ALA A 245 -12.44 5.93 10.94
CA ALA A 245 -13.06 4.96 11.84
C ALA A 245 -12.03 4.52 12.90
N VAL A 246 -12.25 4.94 14.15
CA VAL A 246 -11.46 4.54 15.32
C VAL A 246 -11.96 3.19 15.83
N LEU A 247 -11.07 2.19 15.89
CA LEU A 247 -11.25 0.97 16.68
C LEU A 247 -9.92 0.65 17.39
N GLY A 248 -9.89 0.89 18.70
CA GLY A 248 -8.90 0.36 19.64
C GLY A 248 -7.48 0.93 19.53
N GLN A 249 -7.14 1.88 20.41
CA GLN A 249 -5.80 2.38 20.76
C GLN A 249 -4.63 1.93 19.85
N ALA A 250 -4.60 2.40 18.61
CA ALA A 250 -3.39 2.42 17.79
C ALA A 250 -3.25 3.85 17.28
N ARG A 251 -2.24 4.55 17.78
CA ARG A 251 -1.89 5.89 17.29
C ARG A 251 -1.25 5.70 15.91
N PHE A 252 -2.03 5.93 14.86
CA PHE A 252 -1.51 6.01 13.49
C PHE A 252 -0.70 7.30 13.36
N TRP A 253 0.59 7.17 13.02
CA TRP A 253 1.43 8.30 12.69
C TRP A 253 1.53 8.40 11.18
N CYS A 254 0.95 9.47 10.62
CA CYS A 254 1.23 9.90 9.26
C CYS A 254 2.35 10.93 9.34
N LEU A 255 3.56 10.60 8.88
CA LEU A 255 4.63 11.58 8.72
C LEU A 255 4.28 12.44 7.50
N VAL A 256 3.61 13.56 7.76
CA VAL A 256 3.41 14.63 6.78
C VAL A 256 4.44 15.71 7.10
N GLY A 257 5.31 16.02 6.13
CA GLY A 257 6.28 17.13 6.17
C GLY A 257 5.60 18.50 6.37
N PRO A 258 6.39 19.55 6.66
CA PRO A 258 6.04 20.55 7.67
C PRO A 258 4.89 21.47 7.29
N ARG A 259 4.06 21.73 8.30
CA ARG A 259 3.02 22.76 8.30
C ARG A 259 3.63 24.14 8.04
N ALA A 260 3.03 24.88 7.11
CA ALA A 260 3.21 26.33 7.05
C ALA A 260 2.70 26.94 8.36
N VAL A 261 3.60 27.55 9.12
CA VAL A 261 3.28 28.36 10.28
C VAL A 261 3.03 29.78 9.80
N ARG A 262 1.80 30.29 9.95
CA ARG A 262 1.56 31.73 10.00
C ARG A 262 1.87 32.22 11.41
N VAL A 263 2.70 33.25 11.52
CA VAL A 263 2.80 34.10 12.72
C VAL A 263 2.80 35.56 12.23
N PRO A 264 2.43 36.50 13.13
CA PRO A 264 1.29 37.41 13.04
C PRO A 264 1.36 38.43 11.89
#